data_AF-X5Q4P9-F1
#
_entry.id   AF-X5Q4P9-F1
#
_cell.length_a   1.000
_cell.length_b   1.000
_cell.length_c   1.000
_cell.angle_alpha   90.00
_cell.angle_beta   90.00
_cell.angle_gamma   90.00
#
_symmetry.space_group_name_H-M   'P 1'
#
loop_
_entity.id
_entity.type
_entity.pdbx_description
1 polymer ?
#
loop_
_entity_poly.entity_id
_entity_poly.type
_entity_poly.pdbx_seq_one_letter_code
_entity_poly.pdbx_strand_id
1 'polypeptide(L)'
;MPKFGGGTYWTEDDDPHRDYDDGVDVNRTEKNRIIFNFLRTLEEASVLKDGATAEALYADSAVRKRIKAASISDITEFGRMTHAEMTALCDAARLGRPKGGATIFVTTFPCHNCAKHIIASGLKRVVFIEPYPKSKALEFHEDSAVLDEKNERRILFEHSVGISPRRYRDIFEKGSRRSADGKVAEWYKGEPMPLLEDKGPSYIYDEESAIYSSLIAVAEELGIVVKSEQSGSDEIDKTTADTENIAAQ
;
A
#
# COMPACT_ATOMS: atom_id res chain seq x y z
N MET A 1 14.45 7.59 -9.40
CA MET A 1 15.28 6.89 -10.39
C MET A 1 16.74 7.15 -10.08
N PRO A 2 17.62 6.15 -10.07
CA PRO A 2 19.05 6.34 -9.82
C PRO A 2 19.69 7.22 -10.91
N LYS A 3 20.64 8.06 -10.52
CA LYS A 3 21.35 9.01 -11.39
C LYS A 3 22.82 8.63 -11.54
N PHE A 4 23.43 8.92 -12.69
CA PHE A 4 24.87 8.78 -12.87
C PHE A 4 25.63 9.65 -11.86
N GLY A 5 26.70 9.12 -11.26
CA GLY A 5 27.42 9.77 -10.16
C GLY A 5 26.80 9.56 -8.76
N GLY A 6 25.65 8.89 -8.68
CA GLY A 6 24.97 8.54 -7.43
C GLY A 6 23.78 9.44 -7.10
N GLY A 7 23.00 9.02 -6.11
CA GLY A 7 21.72 9.67 -5.77
C GLY A 7 20.62 9.33 -6.77
N THR A 8 19.57 10.16 -6.77
CA THR A 8 18.37 9.97 -7.61
C THR A 8 18.01 11.24 -8.36
N TYR A 9 17.34 11.09 -9.50
CA TYR A 9 16.75 12.21 -10.23
C TYR A 9 15.63 12.89 -9.43
N TRP A 10 15.66 14.23 -9.42
CA TRP A 10 14.68 15.09 -8.75
C TRP A 10 13.93 15.99 -9.75
N THR A 11 12.85 16.63 -9.31
CA THR A 11 12.04 17.55 -10.14
C THR A 11 12.81 18.79 -10.56
N GLU A 12 13.83 19.15 -9.79
CA GLU A 12 14.63 20.35 -9.96
C GLU A 12 15.93 20.10 -10.75
N ASP A 13 16.16 18.87 -11.21
CA ASP A 13 17.33 18.57 -12.05
C ASP A 13 17.17 19.21 -13.44
N ASP A 14 18.28 19.74 -13.99
CA ASP A 14 18.30 20.37 -15.32
C ASP A 14 17.94 19.39 -16.46
N ASP A 15 18.26 18.10 -16.28
CA ASP A 15 18.01 17.02 -17.25
C ASP A 15 17.47 15.77 -16.50
N PRO A 16 16.15 15.75 -16.18
CA PRO A 16 15.55 14.69 -15.39
C PRO A 16 15.14 13.49 -16.26
N HIS A 17 15.53 12.28 -15.87
CA HIS A 17 15.21 11.03 -16.57
C HIS A 17 14.42 10.06 -15.70
N ARG A 18 13.35 10.51 -15.06
CA ARG A 18 12.42 9.60 -14.37
C ARG A 18 11.49 8.97 -15.39
N ASP A 19 10.88 7.84 -15.05
CA ASP A 19 9.87 7.20 -15.91
C ASP A 19 8.74 8.17 -16.32
N TYR A 20 8.43 9.16 -15.47
CA TYR A 20 7.51 10.25 -15.80
C TYR A 20 8.06 11.20 -16.86
N ASP A 21 9.32 11.62 -16.73
CA ASP A 21 9.95 12.57 -17.66
C ASP A 21 10.19 11.92 -19.04
N ASP A 22 10.60 10.65 -19.05
CA ASP A 22 10.82 9.88 -20.27
C ASP A 22 9.51 9.33 -20.87
N GLY A 23 8.39 9.41 -20.15
CA GLY A 23 7.07 8.92 -20.60
C GLY A 23 6.97 7.40 -20.78
N VAL A 24 7.90 6.63 -20.22
CA VAL A 24 8.02 5.18 -20.43
C VAL A 24 8.14 4.44 -19.09
N ASP A 25 7.23 3.48 -18.88
CA ASP A 25 7.35 2.45 -17.84
C ASP A 25 8.08 1.23 -18.41
N VAL A 26 9.36 1.12 -18.06
CA VAL A 26 10.24 0.04 -18.53
C VAL A 26 9.77 -1.32 -17.99
N ASN A 27 9.28 -1.38 -16.75
CA ASN A 27 8.80 -2.62 -16.15
C ASN A 27 7.59 -3.17 -16.90
N ARG A 28 6.64 -2.29 -17.24
CA ARG A 28 5.47 -2.67 -18.02
C ARG A 28 5.84 -3.10 -19.43
N THR A 29 6.77 -2.41 -20.07
CA THR A 29 7.27 -2.76 -21.40
C THR A 29 7.91 -4.15 -21.40
N GLU A 30 8.76 -4.42 -20.42
CA GLU A 30 9.47 -5.70 -20.30
C GLU A 30 8.52 -6.85 -19.97
N LYS A 31 7.55 -6.65 -19.07
CA LYS A 31 6.48 -7.63 -18.81
C LYS A 31 5.74 -8.01 -20.08
N ASN A 32 5.34 -7.01 -20.87
CA ASN A 32 4.62 -7.24 -22.12
C ASN A 32 5.48 -8.06 -23.09
N ARG A 33 6.78 -7.77 -23.17
CA ARG A 33 7.73 -8.53 -23.98
C ARG A 33 7.84 -9.98 -23.53
N ILE A 34 7.97 -10.24 -22.23
CA ILE A 34 8.05 -11.59 -21.67
C ILE A 34 6.75 -12.37 -21.94
N ILE A 35 5.59 -11.75 -21.68
CA ILE A 35 4.29 -12.35 -21.93
C ILE A 35 4.14 -12.73 -23.40
N PHE A 36 4.47 -11.81 -24.31
CA PHE A 36 4.36 -12.05 -25.74
C PHE A 36 5.33 -13.14 -26.20
N ASN A 37 6.58 -13.12 -25.72
CA ASN A 37 7.56 -14.16 -26.03
C ASN A 37 7.11 -15.54 -25.53
N PHE A 38 6.51 -15.61 -24.34
CA PHE A 38 5.92 -16.83 -23.79
C PHE A 38 4.80 -17.36 -24.70
N LEU A 39 3.86 -16.51 -25.11
CA LEU A 39 2.79 -16.91 -26.03
C LEU A 39 3.32 -17.40 -27.38
N ARG A 40 4.33 -16.73 -27.93
CA ARG A 40 4.98 -17.15 -29.19
C ARG A 40 5.69 -18.49 -29.05
N THR A 41 6.32 -18.75 -27.91
CA THR A 41 6.95 -20.06 -27.64
C THR A 41 5.91 -21.19 -27.62
N LEU A 42 4.71 -20.91 -27.07
CA LEU A 42 3.59 -21.86 -27.09
C LEU A 42 3.01 -22.06 -28.50
N GLU A 43 2.98 -21.01 -29.31
CA GLU A 43 2.58 -21.07 -30.71
C GLU A 43 3.53 -21.96 -31.53
N GLU A 44 4.85 -21.73 -31.41
CA GLU A 44 5.89 -22.51 -32.08
C GLU A 44 5.83 -24.00 -31.68
N ALA A 45 5.46 -24.29 -30.43
CA ALA A 45 5.24 -25.64 -29.94
C ALA A 45 3.90 -26.27 -30.39
N SER A 46 3.07 -25.54 -31.14
CA SER A 46 1.74 -25.99 -31.61
C SER A 46 0.80 -26.45 -30.49
N VAL A 47 0.92 -25.87 -29.29
CA VAL A 47 0.04 -26.20 -28.14
C VAL A 47 -1.17 -25.27 -28.01
N LEU A 48 -1.18 -24.17 -28.75
CA LEU A 48 -2.30 -23.23 -28.78
C LEU A 48 -3.50 -23.87 -29.50
N LYS A 49 -4.70 -23.70 -28.95
CA LYS A 49 -5.94 -24.20 -29.57
C LYS A 49 -6.22 -23.47 -30.88
N ASP A 50 -6.83 -24.20 -31.81
CA ASP A 50 -7.47 -23.66 -33.01
C ASP A 50 -6.55 -22.83 -33.94
N GLY A 51 -5.24 -23.12 -33.93
CA GLY A 51 -4.26 -22.37 -34.74
C GLY A 51 -4.15 -20.90 -34.33
N ALA A 52 -4.54 -20.57 -33.09
CA ALA A 52 -4.43 -19.21 -32.57
C ALA A 52 -2.96 -18.75 -32.54
N THR A 53 -2.73 -17.51 -32.98
CA THR A 53 -1.41 -16.90 -32.95
C THR A 53 -1.18 -16.12 -31.66
N ALA A 54 0.08 -15.92 -31.28
CA ALA A 54 0.46 -15.11 -30.12
C ALA A 54 -0.08 -13.68 -30.22
N GLU A 55 -0.08 -13.09 -31.42
CA GLU A 55 -0.62 -11.74 -31.67
C GLU A 55 -2.13 -11.68 -31.42
N ALA A 56 -2.89 -12.65 -31.91
CA ALA A 56 -4.33 -12.70 -31.72
C ALA A 56 -4.70 -12.83 -30.23
N LEU A 57 -4.03 -13.74 -29.52
CA LEU A 57 -4.24 -13.94 -28.09
C LEU A 57 -3.83 -12.71 -27.27
N TYR A 58 -2.71 -12.08 -27.62
CA TYR A 58 -2.25 -10.89 -26.92
C TYR A 58 -3.12 -9.66 -27.22
N ALA A 59 -3.81 -9.59 -28.36
CA ALA A 59 -4.73 -8.51 -28.69
C ALA A 59 -6.11 -8.67 -28.01
N ASP A 60 -6.50 -9.90 -27.68
CA ASP A 60 -7.78 -10.22 -27.04
C ASP A 60 -7.92 -9.56 -25.64
N SER A 61 -9.01 -8.83 -25.44
CA SER A 61 -9.28 -8.08 -24.20
C SER A 61 -9.59 -8.98 -23.00
N ALA A 62 -10.26 -10.11 -23.21
CA ALA A 62 -10.57 -11.09 -22.17
C ALA A 62 -9.30 -11.83 -21.73
N VAL A 63 -8.44 -12.20 -22.67
CA VAL A 63 -7.12 -12.80 -22.38
C VAL A 63 -6.24 -11.80 -21.61
N ARG A 64 -6.17 -10.54 -22.06
CA ARG A 64 -5.43 -9.48 -21.34
C ARG A 64 -5.91 -9.30 -19.91
N LYS A 65 -7.22 -9.35 -19.65
CA LYS A 65 -7.77 -9.25 -18.30
C LYS A 65 -7.28 -10.39 -17.41
N ARG A 66 -7.23 -11.62 -17.93
CA ARG A 66 -6.70 -12.79 -17.22
C ARG A 66 -5.20 -12.69 -16.97
N ILE A 67 -4.42 -12.24 -17.96
CA ILE A 67 -2.98 -12.01 -17.81
C ILE A 67 -2.70 -10.98 -16.71
N LYS A 68 -3.48 -9.89 -16.65
CA LYS A 68 -3.36 -8.89 -15.58
C LYS A 68 -3.63 -9.45 -14.18
N ALA A 69 -4.49 -10.45 -14.06
CA ALA A 69 -4.79 -11.12 -12.79
C ALA A 69 -3.77 -12.22 -12.43
N ALA A 70 -2.93 -12.65 -13.38
CA ALA A 70 -1.90 -13.66 -13.14
C ALA A 70 -0.68 -13.08 -12.43
N SER A 71 0.01 -13.91 -11.66
CA SER A 71 1.19 -13.51 -10.85
C SER A 71 2.35 -12.93 -11.67
N ILE A 72 2.42 -13.21 -12.99
CA ILE A 72 3.41 -12.56 -13.88
C ILE A 72 3.28 -11.03 -13.89
N SER A 73 2.07 -10.52 -13.63
CA SER A 73 1.82 -9.09 -13.56
C SER A 73 2.32 -8.44 -12.27
N ASP A 74 2.64 -9.21 -11.22
CA ASP A 74 3.18 -8.70 -9.95
C ASP A 74 4.70 -8.47 -9.98
N ILE A 75 5.40 -8.88 -11.04
CA ILE A 75 6.85 -8.67 -11.21
C ILE A 75 7.19 -7.17 -11.13
N THR A 76 8.24 -6.77 -10.43
CA THR A 76 8.65 -5.35 -10.30
C THR A 76 10.12 -5.12 -10.61
N GLU A 77 10.86 -6.19 -10.87
CA GLU A 77 12.30 -6.26 -11.00
C GLU A 77 12.87 -5.46 -12.18
N PHE A 78 12.08 -5.22 -13.23
CA PHE A 78 12.52 -4.49 -14.42
C PHE A 78 12.30 -2.99 -14.33
N GLY A 79 11.74 -2.51 -13.21
CA GLY A 79 11.60 -1.10 -12.94
C GLY A 79 12.95 -0.42 -12.77
N ARG A 80 13.11 0.78 -13.34
CA ARG A 80 14.35 1.56 -13.15
C ARG A 80 14.46 2.13 -11.74
N MET A 81 13.36 2.17 -10.98
CA MET A 81 13.33 2.77 -9.65
C MET A 81 14.08 1.92 -8.64
N THR A 82 14.89 2.60 -7.84
CA THR A 82 15.39 2.05 -6.59
C THR A 82 14.38 2.34 -5.49
N HIS A 83 13.98 1.31 -4.75
CA HIS A 83 13.16 1.49 -3.56
C HIS A 83 13.91 2.32 -2.50
N ALA A 84 13.16 2.84 -1.53
CA ALA A 84 13.69 3.69 -0.47
C ALA A 84 14.80 2.99 0.34
N GLU A 85 14.65 1.71 0.64
CA GLU A 85 15.60 0.93 1.43
C GLU A 85 16.92 0.77 0.69
N MET A 86 16.86 0.37 -0.58
CA MET A 86 18.05 0.24 -1.43
C MET A 86 18.77 1.59 -1.59
N THR A 87 18.00 2.66 -1.77
CA THR A 87 18.54 4.02 -1.89
C THR A 87 19.25 4.44 -0.59
N ALA A 88 18.64 4.17 0.57
CA ALA A 88 19.25 4.45 1.87
C ALA A 88 20.57 3.68 2.10
N LEU A 89 20.63 2.42 1.68
CA LEU A 89 21.86 1.62 1.76
C LEU A 89 22.95 2.14 0.82
N CYS A 90 22.59 2.52 -0.41
CA CYS A 90 23.49 3.14 -1.38
C CYS A 90 24.02 4.49 -0.87
N ASP A 91 23.16 5.31 -0.29
CA ASP A 91 23.55 6.60 0.29
C ASP A 91 24.48 6.42 1.50
N ALA A 92 24.17 5.47 2.39
CA ALA A 92 25.08 5.13 3.48
C ALA A 92 26.45 4.67 2.95
N ALA A 93 26.49 3.85 1.89
CA ALA A 93 27.75 3.44 1.28
C ALA A 93 28.51 4.63 0.66
N ARG A 94 27.82 5.45 -0.14
CA ARG A 94 28.38 6.62 -0.84
C ARG A 94 28.91 7.68 0.13
N LEU A 95 28.25 7.86 1.27
CA LEU A 95 28.64 8.80 2.33
C LEU A 95 29.63 8.20 3.34
N GLY A 96 30.11 6.97 3.13
CA GLY A 96 31.07 6.32 4.04
C GLY A 96 30.50 6.01 5.42
N ARG A 97 29.18 5.81 5.54
CA ARG A 97 28.51 5.47 6.80
C ARG A 97 28.54 3.96 7.03
N PRO A 98 29.00 3.49 8.22
CA PRO A 98 28.97 2.08 8.54
C PRO A 98 27.52 1.60 8.66
N LYS A 99 27.22 0.43 8.09
CA LYS A 99 25.90 -0.20 8.12
C LYS A 99 25.82 -1.40 9.07
N GLY A 100 26.97 -2.01 9.36
CA GLY A 100 27.07 -3.18 10.24
C GLY A 100 26.49 -2.87 11.62
N GLY A 101 25.51 -3.67 12.05
CA GLY A 101 24.83 -3.50 13.33
C GLY A 101 23.79 -2.37 13.39
N ALA A 102 23.58 -1.64 12.28
CA ALA A 102 22.66 -0.52 12.26
C ALA A 102 21.18 -0.95 12.25
N THR A 103 20.30 0.02 12.50
CA THR A 103 18.85 -0.11 12.35
C THR A 103 18.39 0.76 11.17
N ILE A 104 17.48 0.24 10.33
CA ILE A 104 16.76 1.02 9.32
C ILE A 104 15.30 1.18 9.73
N PHE A 105 14.75 2.37 9.52
CA PHE A 105 13.35 2.70 9.74
C PHE A 105 12.69 2.91 8.38
N VAL A 106 11.60 2.19 8.13
CA VAL A 106 10.88 2.22 6.86
C VAL A 106 9.39 2.41 7.11
N THR A 107 8.68 3.01 6.15
CA THR A 107 7.23 3.18 6.28
C THR A 107 6.48 1.90 6.01
N THR A 108 6.97 1.07 5.08
CA THR A 108 6.29 -0.14 4.61
C THR A 108 7.25 -1.31 4.71
N PHE A 109 6.75 -2.49 5.05
CA PHE A 109 7.56 -3.69 5.16
C PHE A 109 8.34 -3.96 3.86
N PRO A 110 9.66 -4.21 3.91
CA PRO A 110 10.48 -4.33 2.70
C PRO A 110 10.05 -5.50 1.80
N CYS A 111 10.09 -5.30 0.48
CA CYS A 111 9.91 -6.40 -0.48
C CYS A 111 11.10 -7.38 -0.42
N HIS A 112 10.95 -8.57 -1.01
CA HIS A 112 12.01 -9.60 -1.06
C HIS A 112 13.31 -9.09 -1.70
N ASN A 113 13.22 -8.22 -2.72
CA ASN A 113 14.39 -7.62 -3.35
C ASN A 113 15.10 -6.61 -2.44
N CYS A 114 14.40 -5.84 -1.61
CA CYS A 114 15.03 -4.97 -0.63
C CYS A 114 15.64 -5.76 0.52
N ALA A 115 14.92 -6.77 1.01
CA ALA A 115 15.29 -7.57 2.17
C ALA A 115 16.66 -8.25 2.00
N LYS A 116 16.93 -8.86 0.83
CA LYS A 116 18.26 -9.46 0.56
C LYS A 116 19.41 -8.46 0.68
N HIS A 117 19.21 -7.20 0.27
CA HIS A 117 20.23 -6.14 0.39
C HIS A 117 20.37 -5.66 1.83
N ILE A 118 19.27 -5.56 2.57
CA ILE A 118 19.28 -5.24 4.00
C ILE A 118 20.06 -6.30 4.79
N ILE A 119 19.79 -7.58 4.53
CA ILE A 119 20.50 -8.71 5.17
C ILE A 119 21.99 -8.66 4.80
N ALA A 120 22.31 -8.61 3.51
CA ALA A 120 23.69 -8.63 3.02
C ALA A 120 24.53 -7.42 3.48
N SER A 121 23.89 -6.29 3.78
CA SER A 121 24.60 -5.10 4.27
C SER A 121 24.91 -5.13 5.77
N GLY A 122 24.47 -6.19 6.47
CA GLY A 122 24.82 -6.43 7.88
C GLY A 122 24.01 -5.60 8.87
N LEU A 123 22.81 -5.14 8.49
CA LEU A 123 21.91 -4.49 9.44
C LEU A 123 21.43 -5.48 10.49
N LYS A 124 21.20 -4.99 11.71
CA LYS A 124 20.71 -5.81 12.82
C LYS A 124 19.19 -5.75 12.99
N ARG A 125 18.57 -4.66 12.52
CA ARG A 125 17.16 -4.40 12.76
C ARG A 125 16.49 -3.57 11.67
N VAL A 126 15.25 -3.91 11.36
CA VAL A 126 14.34 -3.18 10.47
C VAL A 126 13.09 -2.85 11.25
N VAL A 127 12.72 -1.57 11.31
CA VAL A 127 11.49 -1.10 11.95
C VAL A 127 10.55 -0.60 10.88
N PHE A 128 9.35 -1.18 10.77
CA PHE A 128 8.38 -0.84 9.72
C PHE A 128 7.02 -0.44 10.29
N ILE A 129 6.26 0.42 9.59
CA ILE A 129 4.96 0.92 10.08
C ILE A 129 3.79 0.14 9.48
N GLU A 130 3.81 -0.08 8.17
CA GLU A 130 2.72 -0.72 7.44
C GLU A 130 3.18 -2.10 6.93
N PRO A 131 2.36 -3.15 7.10
CA PRO A 131 2.68 -4.47 6.57
C PRO A 131 2.66 -4.47 5.04
N TYR A 132 3.41 -5.39 4.43
CA TYR A 132 3.41 -5.62 2.99
C TYR A 132 3.20 -7.12 2.71
N PRO A 133 1.96 -7.61 2.71
CA PRO A 133 1.65 -9.05 2.70
C PRO A 133 2.18 -9.81 1.48
N LYS A 134 2.45 -9.10 0.36
CA LYS A 134 3.03 -9.69 -0.85
C LYS A 134 4.53 -9.98 -0.71
N SER A 135 5.19 -9.47 0.31
CA SER A 135 6.62 -9.69 0.51
C SER A 135 6.92 -11.14 0.83
N LYS A 136 7.84 -11.72 0.08
CA LYS A 136 8.41 -13.05 0.35
C LYS A 136 9.69 -12.99 1.18
N ALA A 137 10.01 -11.84 1.79
CA ALA A 137 11.27 -11.63 2.50
C ALA A 137 11.51 -12.65 3.62
N LEU A 138 10.52 -12.92 4.47
CA LEU A 138 10.66 -13.89 5.58
C LEU A 138 10.69 -15.33 5.08
N GLU A 139 9.90 -15.64 4.03
CA GLU A 139 9.87 -16.96 3.42
C GLU A 139 11.20 -17.31 2.74
N PHE A 140 11.81 -16.35 2.03
CA PHE A 140 13.06 -16.58 1.29
C PHE A 140 14.32 -16.49 2.16
N HIS A 141 14.21 -15.96 3.38
CA HIS A 141 15.34 -15.72 4.26
C HIS A 141 15.06 -16.15 5.71
N GLU A 142 14.35 -17.28 5.91
CA GLU A 142 14.03 -17.82 7.24
C GLU A 142 15.28 -18.10 8.12
N ASP A 143 16.40 -18.40 7.47
CA ASP A 143 17.71 -18.66 8.06
C ASP A 143 18.35 -17.39 8.63
N SER A 144 18.01 -16.23 8.05
CA SER A 144 18.71 -14.97 8.24
C SER A 144 17.81 -13.86 8.80
N ALA A 145 16.49 -14.00 8.76
CA ALA A 145 15.51 -12.99 9.18
C ALA A 145 14.45 -13.58 10.11
N VAL A 146 13.92 -12.74 11.01
CA VAL A 146 12.83 -13.10 11.92
C VAL A 146 11.93 -11.90 12.17
N LEU A 147 10.64 -12.14 12.41
CA LEU A 147 9.63 -11.11 12.69
C LEU A 147 9.30 -11.09 14.18
N ASP A 148 9.38 -9.92 14.81
CA ASP A 148 8.99 -9.65 16.21
C ASP A 148 9.62 -10.56 17.29
N GLU A 149 10.64 -11.35 16.96
CA GLU A 149 11.38 -12.21 17.88
C GLU A 149 12.85 -11.81 17.95
N LYS A 150 13.35 -11.49 19.14
CA LYS A 150 14.76 -11.14 19.31
C LYS A 150 15.67 -12.33 19.03
N ASN A 151 16.66 -12.13 18.15
CA ASN A 151 17.66 -13.13 17.81
C ASN A 151 19.04 -12.47 17.64
N GLU A 152 20.12 -13.18 17.98
CA GLU A 152 21.49 -12.66 17.82
C GLU A 152 22.11 -12.96 16.46
N ARG A 153 21.62 -13.98 15.75
CA ARG A 153 22.17 -14.47 14.47
C ARG A 153 21.34 -14.05 13.26
N ARG A 154 20.09 -13.63 13.47
CA ARG A 154 19.15 -13.21 12.44
C ARG A 154 18.81 -11.74 12.59
N ILE A 155 18.56 -11.08 11.47
CA ILE A 155 18.06 -9.71 11.46
C ILE A 155 16.62 -9.68 12.01
N LEU A 156 16.34 -8.73 12.89
CA LEU A 156 15.01 -8.51 13.45
C LEU A 156 14.21 -7.56 12.56
N PHE A 157 13.11 -8.02 12.00
CA PHE A 157 12.04 -7.17 11.50
C PHE A 157 11.05 -6.95 12.64
N GLU A 158 10.79 -5.69 13.00
CA GLU A 158 9.84 -5.35 14.05
C GLU A 158 8.82 -4.34 13.56
N HIS A 159 7.55 -4.57 13.95
CA HIS A 159 6.52 -3.58 13.72
C HIS A 159 6.75 -2.38 14.63
N SER A 160 6.66 -1.17 14.08
CA SER A 160 6.72 0.05 14.87
C SER A 160 5.49 0.09 15.78
N VAL A 161 5.72 0.16 17.08
CA VAL A 161 4.66 0.37 18.07
C VAL A 161 4.66 1.86 18.43
N GLY A 162 3.66 2.59 17.96
CA GLY A 162 3.58 4.03 18.14
C GLY A 162 2.55 4.69 17.23
N ILE A 163 2.56 6.01 17.19
CA ILE A 163 1.63 6.79 16.37
C ILE A 163 2.25 6.94 14.98
N SER A 164 1.59 6.39 13.95
CA SER A 164 2.04 6.52 12.57
C SER A 164 2.12 8.00 12.16
N PRO A 165 3.05 8.43 11.30
CA PRO A 165 3.17 9.83 10.87
C PRO A 165 1.87 10.43 10.31
N ARG A 166 1.02 9.62 9.69
CA ARG A 166 -0.31 10.05 9.24
C ARG A 166 -1.18 10.51 10.42
N ARG A 167 -1.26 9.68 11.47
CA ARG A 167 -2.03 9.96 12.69
C ARG A 167 -1.37 10.96 13.63
N TYR A 168 -0.05 11.15 13.50
CA TYR A 168 0.68 12.11 14.32
C TYR A 168 0.13 13.53 14.15
N ARG A 169 -0.17 13.91 12.91
CA ARG A 169 -0.74 15.20 12.59
C ARG A 169 -2.12 15.37 13.23
N ASP A 170 -2.99 14.39 13.07
CA ASP A 170 -4.36 14.46 13.57
C ASP A 170 -4.43 14.54 15.10
N ILE A 171 -3.46 13.92 15.78
CA ILE A 171 -3.39 13.86 17.25
C ILE A 171 -2.64 15.06 17.84
N PHE A 172 -1.57 15.52 17.19
CA PHE A 172 -0.65 16.51 17.77
C PHE A 172 -0.56 17.84 17.02
N GLU A 173 -0.95 17.91 15.75
CA GLU A 173 -1.01 19.18 15.02
C GLU A 173 -2.23 19.96 15.51
N LYS A 174 -1.97 21.10 16.15
CA LYS A 174 -3.04 21.95 16.65
C LYS A 174 -3.26 23.11 15.69
N GLY A 175 -4.52 23.37 15.33
CA GLY A 175 -4.89 24.56 14.54
C GLY A 175 -4.58 25.88 15.26
N SER A 176 -4.74 27.01 14.57
CA SER A 176 -4.70 28.32 15.25
C SER A 176 -5.92 28.46 16.18
N ARG A 177 -5.69 28.89 17.43
CA ARG A 177 -6.76 29.34 18.35
C ARG A 177 -7.02 30.84 18.27
N ARG A 178 -6.34 31.54 17.34
CA ARG A 178 -6.47 32.98 17.19
C ARG A 178 -7.54 33.30 16.16
N SER A 179 -8.55 34.05 16.56
CA SER A 179 -9.59 34.60 15.70
C SER A 179 -9.03 35.72 14.81
N ALA A 180 -9.75 36.07 13.74
CA ALA A 180 -9.37 37.16 12.83
C ALA A 180 -9.14 38.51 13.56
N ASP A 181 -9.84 38.73 14.68
CA ASP A 181 -9.72 39.92 15.53
C ASP A 181 -8.54 39.88 16.52
N GLY A 182 -7.65 38.89 16.41
CA GLY A 182 -6.44 38.75 17.24
C GLY A 182 -6.67 38.16 18.64
N LYS A 183 -7.93 37.92 19.05
CA LYS A 183 -8.27 37.24 20.30
C LYS A 183 -7.92 35.76 20.23
N VAL A 184 -7.39 35.20 21.32
CA VAL A 184 -7.02 33.78 21.42
C VAL A 184 -8.08 33.05 22.25
N ALA A 185 -8.71 32.03 21.66
CA ALA A 185 -9.63 31.14 22.36
C ALA A 185 -8.86 30.21 23.31
N GLU A 186 -9.40 29.99 24.51
CA GLU A 186 -8.81 29.08 25.49
C GLU A 186 -8.86 27.62 25.01
N TRP A 187 -9.95 27.22 24.37
CA TRP A 187 -10.16 25.88 23.80
C TRP A 187 -10.56 25.95 22.32
N TYR A 188 -10.24 24.91 21.54
CA TYR A 188 -10.59 24.82 20.11
C TYR A 188 -12.10 24.82 19.84
N LYS A 189 -12.89 24.24 20.75
CA LYS A 189 -14.34 24.09 20.62
C LYS A 189 -15.10 24.75 21.78
N GLY A 190 -14.51 25.79 22.39
CA GLY A 190 -15.09 26.52 23.53
C GLY A 190 -14.94 25.82 24.88
N GLU A 191 -15.12 24.50 24.93
CA GLU A 191 -15.02 23.69 26.16
C GLU A 191 -13.84 22.69 26.10
N PRO A 192 -13.29 22.29 27.27
CA PRO A 192 -12.26 21.26 27.34
C PRO A 192 -12.84 19.90 26.94
N MET A 193 -12.46 19.42 25.77
CA MET A 193 -12.87 18.11 25.26
C MET A 193 -11.70 17.39 24.57
N PRO A 194 -11.64 16.05 24.64
CA PRO A 194 -10.60 15.29 23.95
C PRO A 194 -10.72 15.48 22.43
N LEU A 195 -9.58 15.67 21.75
CA LEU A 195 -9.50 15.69 20.29
C LEU A 195 -9.55 14.27 19.74
N LEU A 196 -10.75 13.71 19.71
CA LEU A 196 -11.04 12.47 18.98
C LEU A 196 -11.63 12.86 17.62
N GLU A 197 -11.00 12.38 16.53
CA GLU A 197 -11.57 12.50 15.17
C GLU A 197 -12.84 11.68 15.05
N ASP A 198 -12.81 10.47 15.62
CA ASP A 198 -13.96 9.59 15.62
C ASP A 198 -14.80 9.80 16.87
N LYS A 199 -15.99 10.36 16.65
CA LYS A 199 -17.00 10.57 17.69
C LYS A 199 -18.12 9.53 17.58
N GLY A 200 -18.05 8.65 16.58
CA GLY A 200 -19.03 7.60 16.34
C GLY A 200 -18.46 6.22 16.63
N PRO A 201 -19.33 5.20 16.76
CA PRO A 201 -18.90 3.81 16.94
C PRO A 201 -18.53 3.17 15.59
N SER A 202 -17.65 3.80 14.79
CA SER A 202 -17.22 3.28 13.48
C SER A 202 -16.74 1.83 13.55
N TYR A 203 -15.98 1.52 14.60
CA TYR A 203 -15.49 0.18 14.91
C TYR A 203 -16.59 -0.86 15.06
N ILE A 204 -17.79 -0.49 15.55
CA ILE A 204 -18.93 -1.42 15.64
C ILE A 204 -19.43 -1.80 14.24
N TYR A 205 -19.52 -0.83 13.33
CA TYR A 205 -19.95 -1.09 11.94
C TYR A 205 -18.91 -1.90 11.16
N ASP A 206 -17.63 -1.63 11.40
CA ASP A 206 -16.52 -2.37 10.80
C ASP A 206 -16.46 -3.81 11.35
N GLU A 207 -16.67 -4.00 12.66
CA GLU A 207 -16.79 -5.32 13.28
C GLU A 207 -17.99 -6.09 12.75
N GLU A 208 -19.18 -5.47 12.64
CA GLU A 208 -20.35 -6.13 12.05
C GLU A 208 -20.07 -6.60 10.62
N SER A 209 -19.40 -5.78 9.80
CA SER A 209 -19.02 -6.15 8.44
C SER A 209 -17.98 -7.29 8.41
N ALA A 210 -16.99 -7.25 9.30
CA ALA A 210 -15.97 -8.29 9.43
C ALA A 210 -16.56 -9.62 9.95
N ILE A 211 -17.49 -9.56 10.90
CA ILE A 211 -18.23 -10.71 11.42
C ILE A 211 -19.12 -11.29 10.33
N TYR A 212 -19.86 -10.46 9.59
CA TYR A 212 -20.74 -10.92 8.52
C TYR A 212 -19.95 -11.62 7.40
N SER A 213 -18.84 -11.03 6.96
CA SER A 213 -17.96 -11.64 5.95
C SER A 213 -17.33 -12.95 6.44
N SER A 214 -16.89 -13.01 7.70
CA SER A 214 -16.34 -14.24 8.30
C SER A 214 -17.40 -15.33 8.46
N LEU A 215 -18.62 -14.97 8.88
CA LEU A 215 -19.74 -15.90 9.02
C LEU A 215 -20.19 -16.46 7.68
N ILE A 216 -20.20 -15.66 6.61
CA ILE A 216 -20.48 -16.15 5.25
C ILE A 216 -19.43 -17.20 4.84
N ALA A 217 -18.15 -16.91 5.02
CA ALA A 217 -17.08 -17.84 4.66
C ALA A 217 -17.17 -19.17 5.44
N VAL A 218 -17.44 -19.10 6.75
CA VAL A 218 -17.64 -20.30 7.59
C VAL A 218 -18.93 -21.05 7.22
N ALA A 219 -20.00 -20.33 6.89
CA ALA A 219 -21.25 -20.94 6.45
C ALA A 219 -21.07 -21.70 5.12
N GLU A 220 -20.32 -21.14 4.17
CA GLU A 220 -19.96 -21.81 2.92
C GLU A 220 -19.15 -23.09 3.16
N GLU A 221 -18.16 -23.04 4.07
CA GLU A 221 -17.34 -24.21 4.44
C GLU A 221 -18.17 -25.33 5.09
N LEU A 222 -19.21 -24.96 5.84
CA LEU A 222 -20.13 -25.89 6.50
C LEU A 222 -21.36 -26.28 5.63
N GLY A 223 -21.46 -25.77 4.40
CA GLY A 223 -22.56 -26.06 3.47
C GLY A 223 -23.91 -25.41 3.83
N ILE A 224 -23.90 -24.33 4.61
CA ILE A 224 -25.08 -23.59 5.07
C ILE A 224 -25.36 -22.43 4.10
N VAL A 225 -26.57 -22.36 3.53
CA VAL A 225 -26.98 -21.28 2.62
C VAL A 225 -27.48 -20.06 3.40
N VAL A 226 -26.73 -18.96 3.34
CA VAL A 226 -27.11 -17.67 3.96
C VAL A 226 -28.06 -16.91 3.02
N LYS A 227 -29.25 -16.52 3.51
CA LYS A 227 -30.21 -15.68 2.76
C LYS A 227 -29.96 -14.21 3.07
N SER A 228 -29.75 -13.37 2.06
CA SER A 228 -29.71 -11.91 2.21
C SER A 228 -31.13 -11.34 2.22
N GLU A 229 -31.54 -10.63 3.27
CA GLU A 229 -32.77 -9.83 3.23
C GLU A 229 -32.55 -8.57 2.36
N GLN A 230 -33.35 -8.43 1.31
CA GLN A 230 -33.49 -7.16 0.57
C GLN A 230 -34.44 -6.27 1.36
N SER A 231 -33.98 -5.08 1.76
CA SER A 231 -34.82 -4.06 2.39
C SER A 231 -35.87 -3.57 1.40
N GLY A 232 -37.14 -3.77 1.77
CA GLY A 232 -38.29 -3.21 1.06
C GLY A 232 -38.30 -1.69 1.14
N SER A 233 -38.32 -1.05 -0.02
CA SER A 233 -38.95 0.25 -0.21
C SER A 233 -40.46 0.08 -0.04
N ASP A 234 -41.10 0.78 0.89
CA ASP A 234 -42.48 1.29 0.76
C ASP A 234 -42.85 2.25 1.92
N GLU A 235 -43.56 3.32 1.53
CA GLU A 235 -44.37 4.27 2.31
C GLU A 235 -43.70 5.35 3.20
N ILE A 236 -43.33 6.46 2.55
CA ILE A 236 -43.37 7.80 3.16
C ILE A 236 -44.81 8.33 3.01
N ASP A 237 -45.58 8.29 4.09
CA ASP A 237 -46.87 8.96 4.15
C ASP A 237 -46.67 10.49 4.30
N LYS A 238 -47.30 11.23 3.39
CA LYS A 238 -47.39 12.69 3.38
C LYS A 238 -48.65 13.07 4.13
N THR A 239 -48.56 13.69 5.30
CA THR A 239 -49.53 14.75 5.66
C THR A 239 -49.09 15.60 6.86
N THR A 240 -49.23 16.92 6.66
CA THR A 240 -49.45 18.00 7.64
C THR A 240 -48.34 18.40 8.61
N ALA A 241 -47.64 19.47 8.25
CA ALA A 241 -47.40 20.62 9.14
C ALA A 241 -47.11 21.87 8.30
N ASP A 242 -48.18 22.48 7.78
CA ASP A 242 -48.18 23.91 7.46
C ASP A 242 -48.04 24.68 8.78
N THR A 243 -47.04 25.56 8.87
CA THR A 243 -47.23 26.98 9.20
C THR A 243 -45.88 27.69 9.19
N GLU A 244 -45.68 28.43 8.11
CA GLU A 244 -44.79 29.56 8.00
C GLU A 244 -45.10 30.62 9.09
N ASN A 245 -44.01 31.16 9.66
CA ASN A 245 -43.76 32.59 9.79
C ASN A 245 -44.65 33.40 10.77
N ILE A 246 -44.00 34.05 11.74
CA ILE A 246 -44.09 35.52 11.97
C ILE A 246 -43.18 35.87 13.15
N ALA A 247 -42.14 36.63 12.83
CA ALA A 247 -41.37 37.43 13.77
C ALA A 247 -42.25 38.54 14.38
N ALA A 248 -42.09 38.79 15.68
CA ALA A 248 -42.51 40.03 16.30
C ALA A 248 -41.43 40.51 17.28
N GLN A 249 -40.99 41.75 17.03
CA GLN A 249 -40.07 42.65 17.76
C GLN A 249 -38.58 42.53 17.48
#